data_AF-A0A3S1C8J3-F1
#
_entry.id   AF-A0A3S1C8J3-F1
#
_cell.length_a   1.000
_cell.length_b   1.000
_cell.length_c   1.000
_cell.angle_alpha   90.00
_cell.angle_beta   90.00
_cell.angle_gamma   90.00
#
_symmetry.space_group_name_H-M   'P 1'
#
loop_
_entity.id
_entity.type
_entity.pdbx_description
1 polymer ?
#
loop_
_entity_poly.entity_id
_entity_poly.type
_entity_poly.pdbx_seq_one_letter_code
_entity_poly.pdbx_strand_id
1 'polypeptide(L)'
;MILIKNPDNLGECYLGVTKCIRELQQNPDVEILADYTGGTKTMSAALVLAAVDCGIPLYITVAVARENLIKFERGEYTQLVNTNFPLVQRKF
;
A
#
# COMPACT_ATOMS: atom_id res chain seq x y z
N MET A 1 -15.43 3.98 1.68
CA MET A 1 -14.59 4.89 2.47
C MET A 1 -14.47 4.32 3.87
N ILE A 2 -13.25 4.11 4.38
CA ILE A 2 -13.00 3.61 5.74
C ILE A 2 -12.67 4.83 6.61
N LEU A 3 -13.32 4.97 7.75
CA LEU A 3 -13.00 6.00 8.73
C LEU A 3 -12.13 5.39 9.84
N ILE A 4 -10.90 5.86 9.95
CA ILE A 4 -9.96 5.49 11.01
C ILE A 4 -9.92 6.64 12.02
N LYS A 5 -10.13 6.34 13.30
CA LYS A 5 -10.12 7.32 14.40
C LYS A 5 -8.70 7.69 14.79
N ASN A 6 -7.81 6.71 14.87
CA ASN A 6 -6.39 6.92 15.13
C ASN A 6 -5.52 6.38 13.98
N PRO A 7 -5.08 7.23 13.03
CA PRO A 7 -4.29 6.79 11.88
C PRO A 7 -2.87 6.32 12.23
N ASP A 8 -2.42 6.54 13.47
CA ASP A 8 -1.14 6.04 13.99
C ASP A 8 -1.29 4.73 14.77
N ASN A 9 -2.51 4.21 14.94
CA ASN A 9 -2.73 2.87 15.47
C ASN A 9 -2.72 1.84 14.34
N LEU A 10 -1.63 1.08 14.24
CA LEU A 10 -1.46 0.05 13.21
C LEU A 10 -2.58 -0.99 13.21
N GLY A 11 -3.01 -1.44 14.39
CA GLY A 11 -4.06 -2.46 14.52
C GLY A 11 -5.43 -1.96 14.04
N GLU A 12 -5.77 -0.72 14.36
CA GLU A 12 -7.02 -0.09 13.89
C GLU A 12 -7.01 0.07 12.36
N CYS A 13 -5.92 0.60 11.81
CA CYS A 13 -5.73 0.72 10.37
C CYS A 13 -5.83 -0.65 9.68
N TYR A 14 -5.13 -1.67 10.20
CA TYR A 14 -5.11 -3.01 9.63
C TYR A 14 -6.51 -3.63 9.61
N LEU A 15 -7.21 -3.66 10.76
CA LEU A 15 -8.56 -4.22 10.85
C LEU A 15 -9.55 -3.50 9.94
N GLY A 16 -9.46 -2.17 9.83
CA GLY A 16 -10.28 -1.37 8.93
C GLY A 16 -10.08 -1.75 7.47
N VAL A 17 -8.82 -1.86 7.03
CA VAL A 17 -8.47 -2.22 5.66
C VAL A 17 -8.86 -3.67 5.35
N THR A 18 -8.52 -4.64 6.22
CA THR A 18 -8.87 -6.05 6.03
C THR A 18 -10.37 -6.25 5.89
N LYS A 19 -11.17 -5.56 6.72
CA LYS A 19 -12.63 -5.60 6.63
C LYS A 19 -13.10 -5.11 5.25
N CYS A 20 -12.59 -3.97 4.80
CA CYS A 20 -12.96 -3.42 3.49
C CYS A 20 -12.56 -4.33 2.33
N ILE A 21 -11.36 -4.91 2.35
CA ILE A 21 -10.91 -5.83 1.30
C ILE A 21 -11.84 -7.05 1.24
N ARG A 22 -12.16 -7.66 2.39
CA ARG A 22 -13.04 -8.84 2.44
C ARG A 22 -14.46 -8.56 1.98
N GLU A 23 -14.98 -7.36 2.24
CA GLU A 23 -16.28 -6.91 1.73
C GLU A 23 -16.26 -6.78 0.21
N LEU A 24 -15.20 -6.19 -0.37
CA LEU A 24 -15.03 -6.08 -1.82
C LEU A 24 -14.86 -7.44 -2.50
N GLN A 25 -14.13 -8.36 -1.87
CA GLN A 25 -13.92 -9.73 -2.36
C GLN A 25 -15.21 -10.57 -2.42
N GLN A 26 -16.32 -10.13 -1.80
CA GLN A 26 -17.61 -10.80 -1.97
C GLN A 26 -18.16 -10.65 -3.40
N ASN A 27 -17.67 -9.67 -4.17
CA ASN A 27 -18.02 -9.50 -5.56
C ASN A 27 -16.87 -9.98 -6.47
N PRO A 28 -17.02 -11.14 -7.16
CA PRO A 28 -15.96 -11.70 -7.99
C PRO A 28 -15.64 -10.86 -9.24
N ASP A 29 -16.52 -9.94 -9.62
CA ASP A 29 -16.32 -9.08 -10.80
C ASP A 29 -15.50 -7.81 -10.48
N VAL A 30 -15.05 -7.64 -9.23
CA VAL A 30 -14.29 -6.46 -8.79
C VAL A 30 -12.80 -6.80 -8.72
N GLU A 31 -11.99 -6.04 -9.44
CA GLU A 31 -10.55 -6.00 -9.25
C GLU A 31 -10.19 -5.01 -8.13
N ILE A 32 -9.35 -5.45 -7.19
CA ILE A 32 -8.88 -4.64 -6.06
C ILE A 32 -7.40 -4.32 -6.27
N LEU A 33 -7.06 -3.03 -6.26
CA LEU A 33 -5.70 -2.52 -6.40
C LEU A 33 -5.31 -1.79 -5.11
N ALA A 34 -4.28 -2.26 -4.41
CA ALA A 34 -3.83 -1.64 -3.17
C ALA A 34 -2.63 -0.69 -3.42
N ASP A 35 -2.91 0.60 -3.61
CA ASP A 35 -1.88 1.64 -3.75
C ASP A 35 -1.52 2.23 -2.37
N TYR A 36 -0.25 2.06 -1.95
CA TYR A 36 0.25 2.52 -0.66
C TYR A 36 1.11 3.79 -0.71
N THR A 37 1.04 4.55 -1.81
CA THR A 37 1.79 5.80 -2.01
C THR A 37 1.47 6.87 -0.97
N GLY A 38 0.19 7.00 -0.61
CA GLY A 38 -0.32 8.03 0.29
C GLY A 38 -0.57 7.54 1.72
N GLY A 39 -0.98 8.48 2.58
CA GLY A 39 -1.29 8.22 3.99
C GLY A 39 -0.07 8.35 4.91
N THR A 40 -0.27 8.09 6.20
CA THR A 40 0.84 7.97 7.15
C THR A 40 1.59 6.66 6.91
N LYS A 41 2.84 6.55 7.38
CA LYS A 41 3.61 5.29 7.30
C LYS A 41 2.86 4.13 7.95
N THR A 42 2.15 4.39 9.05
CA THR A 42 1.31 3.41 9.73
C THR A 42 0.15 2.95 8.85
N MET A 43 -0.53 3.87 8.16
CA MET A 43 -1.59 3.52 7.20
C MET A 43 -1.04 2.71 6.02
N SER A 44 0.08 3.13 5.43
CA SER A 44 0.72 2.38 4.33
C SER A 44 1.14 0.97 4.78
N ALA A 45 1.73 0.84 5.98
CA ALA A 45 2.10 -0.45 6.53
C ALA A 45 0.88 -1.36 6.77
N ALA A 46 -0.20 -0.81 7.34
CA ALA A 46 -1.45 -1.55 7.52
C ALA A 46 -2.06 -2.01 6.19
N LEU A 47 -2.07 -1.16 5.16
CA LEU A 47 -2.56 -1.51 3.83
C LEU A 47 -1.72 -2.62 3.21
N VAL A 48 -0.40 -2.53 3.28
CA VAL A 48 0.53 -3.55 2.79
C VAL A 48 0.28 -4.90 3.47
N LEU A 49 0.18 -4.92 4.81
CA LEU A 49 -0.08 -6.14 5.57
C LEU A 49 -1.43 -6.77 5.18
N ALA A 50 -2.51 -5.97 5.19
CA ALA A 50 -3.85 -6.47 4.87
C ALA A 50 -3.94 -6.97 3.42
N ALA A 51 -3.29 -6.29 2.47
CA ALA A 51 -3.26 -6.71 1.07
C ALA A 51 -2.53 -8.04 0.89
N VAL A 52 -1.35 -8.21 1.48
CA VAL A 52 -0.60 -9.48 1.44
C VAL A 52 -1.43 -10.62 2.05
N ASP A 53 -2.02 -10.41 3.22
CA ASP A 53 -2.83 -11.43 3.89
C ASP A 53 -4.09 -11.82 3.11
N CYS A 54 -4.62 -10.91 2.29
CA CYS A 54 -5.80 -11.14 1.47
C CYS A 54 -5.49 -11.50 0.01
N GLY A 55 -4.21 -11.62 -0.37
CA GLY A 55 -3.78 -11.93 -1.73
C GLY A 55 -4.05 -10.81 -2.75
N ILE A 56 -4.09 -9.55 -2.31
CA ILE A 56 -4.32 -8.37 -3.16
C ILE A 56 -2.99 -7.81 -3.69
N PRO A 57 -2.89 -7.49 -5.00
CA PRO A 57 -1.70 -6.91 -5.58
C PRO A 57 -1.40 -5.50 -5.02
N LEU A 58 -0.13 -5.23 -4.78
CA LEU A 58 0.36 -3.96 -4.24
C LEU A 58 0.91 -3.06 -5.34
N TYR A 59 0.59 -1.78 -5.27
CA TYR A 59 1.01 -0.75 -6.20
C TYR A 59 1.66 0.41 -5.47
N ILE A 60 2.62 1.05 -6.13
CA ILE A 60 3.23 2.29 -5.68
C ILE A 60 3.33 3.25 -6.85
N THR A 61 2.99 4.51 -6.62
CA THR A 61 3.18 5.60 -7.54
C THR A 61 4.51 6.27 -7.23
N VAL A 62 5.41 6.22 -8.19
CA VAL A 62 6.75 6.82 -8.10
C VAL A 62 6.84 8.00 -9.06
N ALA A 63 7.48 9.08 -8.60
CA ALA A 63 7.96 10.11 -9.51
C ALA A 63 9.25 9.62 -10.18
N VAL A 64 9.44 9.95 -11.47
CA VAL A 64 10.70 9.68 -12.19
C VAL A 64 11.89 10.18 -11.35
N ALA A 65 12.99 9.40 -11.34
CA ALA A 65 14.14 9.57 -10.46
C ALA A 65 14.55 11.04 -10.28
N ARG A 66 14.64 11.46 -9.02
CA ARG A 66 15.05 12.82 -8.64
C ARG A 66 16.53 13.03 -8.95
N GLU A 67 16.84 13.65 -10.08
CA GLU A 67 18.16 14.29 -10.25
C GLU A 67 18.21 15.69 -9.61
N ASN A 68 17.05 16.27 -9.28
CA ASN A 68 16.96 17.61 -8.68
C ASN A 68 15.91 17.67 -7.56
N LEU A 69 16.32 18.10 -6.36
CA LEU A 69 15.47 18.24 -5.17
C LEU A 69 14.62 19.52 -5.17
N ILE A 70 14.68 20.33 -6.23
CA ILE A 70 14.24 21.73 -6.21
C ILE A 70 12.83 21.92 -6.79
N LYS A 71 12.33 21.06 -7.69
CA LYS A 71 10.98 21.24 -8.25
C LYS A 71 10.45 20.01 -8.99
N PHE A 72 9.13 19.82 -8.96
CA PHE A 72 8.42 18.84 -9.77
C PHE A 72 8.43 19.26 -11.25
N GLU A 73 8.97 18.41 -12.12
CA GLU A 73 8.59 18.35 -13.53
C GLU A 73 7.70 17.12 -13.74
N ARG A 74 6.63 17.27 -14.53
CA ARG A 74 5.54 16.29 -14.66
C ARG A 74 6.06 14.90 -15.07
N GLY A 75 5.64 13.87 -14.33
CA GLY A 75 5.84 12.46 -14.67
C GLY A 75 5.71 11.54 -13.45
N GLU A 76 4.49 11.16 -13.09
CA GLU A 76 4.19 10.15 -12.07
C GLU A 76 3.64 8.91 -12.76
N TYR A 77 4.07 7.71 -12.34
CA TYR A 77 3.54 6.45 -12.84
C TYR A 77 3.34 5.45 -11.69
N THR A 78 2.23 4.71 -11.76
CA THR A 78 1.89 3.65 -10.82
C THR A 78 2.46 2.31 -11.30
N GLN A 79 3.17 1.60 -10.44
CA GLN A 79 3.83 0.34 -10.76
C GLN A 79 3.44 -0.76 -9.77
N LEU A 80 3.23 -1.98 -10.29
CA LEU A 80 3.04 -3.18 -9.47
C LEU A 80 4.33 -3.52 -8.71
N VAL A 81 4.19 -3.81 -7.42
CA VAL A 81 5.30 -4.12 -6.51
C VAL A 81 5.51 -5.62 -6.43
N ASN A 82 6.75 -6.06 -6.61
CA ASN A 82 7.13 -7.45 -6.39
C ASN A 82 7.22 -7.72 -4.87
N THR A 83 6.36 -8.61 -4.37
CA THR A 83 6.28 -8.99 -2.96
C THR A 83 7.02 -10.29 -2.63
N ASN A 84 7.73 -10.91 -3.59
CA ASN A 84 8.64 -11.99 -3.28
C ASN A 84 9.78 -11.43 -2.42
N PHE A 85 9.73 -11.67 -1.12
CA PHE A 85 10.79 -11.27 -0.20
C PHE A 85 12.11 -11.90 -0.64
N PRO A 86 13.10 -11.12 -1.12
CA PRO A 86 14.46 -11.64 -1.18
C PRO A 86 14.90 -11.89 0.27
N LEU A 87 15.55 -13.02 0.52
CA LEU A 87 16.24 -13.26 1.79
C LEU A 87 17.31 -12.18 1.96
N VAL A 88 16.96 -11.08 2.62
CA VAL A 88 17.91 -10.01 2.97
C VAL A 88 18.77 -10.54 4.11
N GLN A 89 19.95 -11.06 3.77
CA GLN A 89 20.98 -11.31 4.76
C GLN A 89 21.56 -9.98 5.21
N ARG A 90 21.16 -9.52 6.40
CA ARG A 90 21.86 -8.43 7.09
C ARG A 90 23.23 -8.95 7.50
N LYS A 91 24.30 -8.48 6.83
CA LYS A 91 25.65 -8.60 7.36
C LYS A 91 25.79 -7.58 8.50
N PHE A 92 26.07 -8.09 9.70
CA PHE A 92 26.55 -7.29 10.83
C PHE A 92 28.04 -7.04 10.68
#